data_AF-A0A1G0R3X4-F1
#
_entry.id   AF-A0A1G0R3X4-F1
#
_cell.length_a   1.000
_cell.length_b   1.000
_cell.length_c   1.000
_cell.angle_alpha   90.00
_cell.angle_beta   90.00
_cell.angle_gamma   90.00
#
_symmetry.space_group_name_H-M   'P 1'
#
loop_
_entity.id
_entity.type
_entity.pdbx_description
1 polymer ?
#
loop_
_entity_poly.entity_id
_entity_poly.type
_entity_poly.pdbx_seq_one_letter_code
_entity_poly.pdbx_strand_id
1 'polypeptide(L)'
;MKLRLKILGGFLLLALMLLIASAWSVMEVRSFGTTLQDVLENNYKSIVAAKSMKEALEQEDSALLLLLLGNEIRGLRILYAADSLFYNNLEIAKSNITITGEAQLINSINVKYSDYKKLWDYPINNEMKQNKLDWYFQNIHQSFLDLMVSIDDLTSLNDNQLYSTALQNSERSRRALMPGVIALIAAVVFAFLFNYFINLYVVNPILEITKRINKFMKERVPFDYQIDTKDEISKLADTLNILCSHLIADETQK
;
A
#
# COMPACT_ATOMS: atom_id res chain seq x y z
N MET A 1 3.72 45.61 8.37
CA MET A 1 3.51 44.82 7.13
C MET A 1 2.20 45.25 6.51
N LYS A 2 2.14 45.35 5.18
CA LYS A 2 0.89 45.62 4.45
C LYS A 2 -0.17 44.57 4.78
N LEU A 3 -1.42 44.96 5.00
CA LEU A 3 -2.58 44.13 5.33
C LEU A 3 -2.75 43.02 4.29
N ARG A 4 -2.60 43.37 3.01
CA ARG A 4 -2.61 42.42 1.90
C ARG A 4 -1.55 41.33 2.05
N LEU A 5 -0.35 41.67 2.53
CA LEU A 5 0.73 40.69 2.76
C LEU A 5 0.43 39.79 3.98
N LYS A 6 -0.19 40.33 5.04
CA LYS A 6 -0.60 39.53 6.20
C LYS A 6 -1.65 38.47 5.82
N ILE A 7 -2.67 38.90 5.08
CA ILE A 7 -3.75 38.01 4.61
C ILE A 7 -3.20 36.96 3.64
N LEU A 8 -2.42 37.40 2.65
CA LEU A 8 -1.82 36.50 1.65
C LEU A 8 -0.85 35.51 2.30
N GLY A 9 -0.06 35.94 3.28
CA GLY A 9 0.85 35.05 4.02
C GLY A 9 0.12 33.94 4.76
N GLY A 10 -1.02 34.24 5.40
CA GLY A 10 -1.83 33.23 6.08
C GLY A 10 -2.48 32.22 5.13
N PHE A 11 -3.02 32.68 4.00
CA PHE A 11 -3.54 31.79 2.97
C PHE A 11 -2.44 30.95 2.30
N LEU A 12 -1.26 31.53 2.07
CA LEU A 12 -0.13 30.82 1.50
C LEU A 12 0.40 29.74 2.46
N LEU A 13 0.42 30.03 3.76
CA LEU A 13 0.79 29.04 4.78
C LEU A 13 -0.23 27.90 4.84
N LEU A 14 -1.54 28.20 4.80
CA LEU A 14 -2.60 27.19 4.68
C LEU A 14 -2.42 26.30 3.44
N ALA A 15 -2.19 26.92 2.28
CA ALA A 15 -1.98 26.19 1.03
C ALA A 15 -0.74 25.29 1.12
N LEU A 16 0.36 25.78 1.71
CA LEU A 16 1.58 24.99 1.91
C LEU A 16 1.35 23.80 2.85
N MET A 17 0.60 23.99 3.95
CA MET A 17 0.26 22.89 4.87
C MET A 17 -0.57 21.81 4.17
N LEU A 18 -1.56 22.19 3.35
CA LEU A 18 -2.38 21.25 2.58
C LEU A 18 -1.56 20.53 1.49
N LEU A 19 -0.62 21.22 0.85
CA LEU A 19 0.29 20.61 -0.12
C LEU A 19 1.21 19.57 0.54
N ILE A 20 1.78 19.89 1.70
CA ILE A 20 2.63 18.93 2.45
C ILE A 20 1.80 17.73 2.89
N ALA A 21 0.61 17.95 3.44
CA ALA A 21 -0.28 16.87 3.87
C ALA A 21 -0.71 15.96 2.70
N SER A 22 -1.04 16.54 1.55
CA SER A 22 -1.44 15.78 0.37
C SER A 22 -0.27 15.03 -0.26
N ALA A 23 0.91 15.66 -0.38
CA ALA A 23 2.13 14.99 -0.85
C ALA A 23 2.52 13.82 0.07
N TRP A 24 2.47 14.03 1.39
CA TRP A 24 2.74 12.97 2.37
C TRP A 24 1.77 11.80 2.24
N SER A 25 0.47 12.08 2.12
CA SER A 25 -0.56 11.06 1.92
C SER A 25 -0.33 10.24 0.65
N VAL A 26 0.04 10.90 -0.46
CA VAL A 26 0.34 10.22 -1.74
C VAL A 26 1.58 9.33 -1.62
N MET A 27 2.64 9.80 -0.93
CA MET A 27 3.85 8.99 -0.72
C MET A 27 3.57 7.75 0.12
N GLU A 28 2.79 7.90 1.19
CA GLU A 28 2.40 6.79 2.07
C GLU A 28 1.65 5.72 1.26
N VAL A 29 0.60 6.11 0.52
CA VAL A 29 -0.21 5.21 -0.31
C VAL A 29 0.63 4.46 -1.35
N ARG A 30 1.63 5.13 -1.96
CA ARG A 30 2.53 4.49 -2.93
C ARG A 30 3.43 3.42 -2.30
N SER A 31 3.91 3.63 -1.07
CA SER A 31 4.75 2.63 -0.37
C SER A 31 3.98 1.35 0.00
N PHE A 32 2.67 1.46 0.21
CA PHE A 32 1.78 0.32 0.45
C PHE A 32 1.55 -0.53 -0.79
N GLY A 33 1.42 0.10 -1.96
CA GLY A 33 1.10 -0.60 -3.21
C GLY A 33 2.21 -1.53 -3.69
N THR A 34 3.47 -1.06 -3.67
CA THR A 34 4.60 -1.82 -4.22
C THR A 34 4.96 -3.03 -3.36
N THR A 35 5.00 -2.86 -2.04
CA THR A 35 5.39 -3.94 -1.12
C THR A 35 4.37 -5.08 -1.11
N LEU A 36 3.08 -4.78 -1.29
CA LEU A 36 2.02 -5.80 -1.31
C LEU A 36 2.01 -6.57 -2.64
N GLN A 37 2.19 -5.86 -3.75
CA GLN A 37 2.17 -6.46 -5.09
C GLN A 37 3.35 -7.42 -5.30
N ASP A 38 4.56 -7.01 -4.90
CA ASP A 38 5.76 -7.85 -5.07
C ASP A 38 5.70 -9.12 -4.21
N VAL A 39 5.16 -9.02 -2.99
CA VAL A 39 5.02 -10.18 -2.09
C VAL A 39 3.90 -11.11 -2.57
N LEU A 40 2.78 -10.58 -3.05
CA LEU A 40 1.73 -11.41 -3.65
C LEU A 40 2.20 -12.09 -4.93
N GLU A 41 2.88 -11.38 -5.82
CA GLU A 41 3.30 -11.93 -7.11
C GLU A 41 4.31 -13.05 -6.93
N ASN A 42 5.32 -12.85 -6.07
CA ASN A 42 6.34 -13.86 -5.85
C ASN A 42 5.79 -15.06 -5.06
N ASN A 43 5.04 -14.86 -3.97
CA ASN A 43 4.46 -15.99 -3.23
C ASN A 43 3.46 -16.79 -4.10
N TYR A 44 2.68 -16.11 -4.95
CA TYR A 44 1.76 -16.76 -5.87
C TYR A 44 2.49 -17.61 -6.92
N LYS A 45 3.62 -17.14 -7.47
CA LYS A 45 4.46 -17.93 -8.39
C LYS A 45 4.96 -19.23 -7.73
N SER A 46 5.45 -19.18 -6.49
CA SER A 46 5.87 -20.39 -5.76
C SER A 46 4.72 -21.37 -5.52
N ILE A 47 3.52 -20.88 -5.17
CA ILE A 47 2.32 -21.72 -4.99
C ILE A 47 1.91 -22.40 -6.30
N VAL A 48 1.87 -21.65 -7.40
CA VAL A 48 1.51 -22.20 -8.73
C VAL A 48 2.53 -23.24 -9.19
N ALA A 49 3.81 -23.00 -8.96
CA ALA A 49 4.87 -23.96 -9.26
C ALA A 49 4.70 -25.25 -8.43
N ALA A 50 4.43 -25.14 -7.13
CA ALA A 50 4.20 -26.30 -6.26
C ALA A 50 2.96 -27.12 -6.69
N LYS A 51 1.85 -26.46 -6.99
CA LYS A 51 0.64 -27.13 -7.52
C LYS A 51 0.87 -27.80 -8.86
N SER A 52 1.60 -27.15 -9.77
CA SER A 52 1.92 -27.71 -11.08
C SER A 52 2.87 -28.91 -10.96
N MET A 53 3.81 -28.89 -10.01
CA MET A 53 4.64 -30.07 -9.69
C MET A 53 3.78 -31.23 -9.17
N LYS A 54 2.80 -30.95 -8.30
CA LYS A 54 1.85 -31.94 -7.80
C LYS A 54 1.06 -32.60 -8.93
N GLU A 55 0.44 -31.78 -9.79
CA GLU A 55 -0.34 -32.26 -10.94
C GLU A 55 0.52 -33.06 -11.94
N ALA A 56 1.76 -32.64 -12.17
CA ALA A 56 2.70 -33.38 -13.00
C ALA A 56 3.04 -34.75 -12.39
N LEU A 57 3.31 -34.80 -11.09
CA LEU A 57 3.60 -36.04 -10.38
C LEU A 57 2.42 -37.03 -10.41
N GLU A 58 1.18 -36.56 -10.25
CA GLU A 58 -0.03 -37.37 -10.39
C GLU A 58 -0.22 -37.92 -11.82
N GLN A 59 0.17 -37.12 -12.83
CA GLN A 59 0.18 -37.56 -14.23
C GLN A 59 1.25 -38.61 -14.51
N GLU A 60 2.43 -38.49 -13.92
CA GLU A 60 3.48 -39.52 -14.00
C GLU A 60 3.00 -40.84 -13.40
N ASP A 61 2.41 -40.80 -12.20
CA ASP A 61 1.87 -41.99 -11.53
C ASP A 61 0.80 -42.69 -12.39
N SER A 62 -0.15 -41.91 -12.92
CA SER A 62 -1.17 -42.41 -13.84
C SER A 62 -0.59 -42.97 -15.14
N ALA A 63 0.47 -42.35 -15.66
CA ALA A 63 1.17 -42.79 -16.86
C ALA A 63 1.90 -44.11 -16.64
N LEU A 64 2.55 -44.28 -15.48
CA LEU A 64 3.20 -45.53 -15.10
C LEU A 64 2.17 -46.67 -15.02
N LEU A 65 1.02 -46.46 -14.37
CA LEU A 65 -0.05 -47.45 -14.37
C LEU A 65 -0.53 -47.81 -15.78
N LEU A 66 -0.65 -46.81 -16.67
CA LEU A 66 -1.04 -47.02 -18.07
C LEU A 66 0.00 -47.86 -18.86
N LEU A 67 1.30 -47.67 -18.58
CA LEU A 67 2.38 -48.50 -19.12
C LEU A 67 2.25 -49.96 -18.66
N LEU A 68 1.99 -50.16 -17.37
CA LEU A 68 1.87 -51.51 -16.78
C LEU A 68 0.64 -52.26 -17.31
N LEU A 69 -0.40 -51.53 -17.73
CA LEU A 69 -1.61 -52.05 -18.39
C LEU A 69 -1.41 -52.35 -19.89
N GLY A 70 -0.20 -52.13 -20.44
CA GLY A 70 0.15 -52.48 -21.82
C GLY A 70 -0.10 -51.39 -22.85
N ASN A 71 -0.47 -50.17 -22.43
CA ASN A 71 -0.63 -49.03 -23.34
C ASN A 71 0.66 -48.19 -23.39
N GLU A 72 1.72 -48.83 -23.88
CA GLU A 72 3.10 -48.34 -23.81
C GLU A 72 3.30 -46.97 -24.48
N ILE A 73 2.85 -46.82 -25.73
CA ILE A 73 3.03 -45.59 -26.49
C ILE A 73 2.36 -44.39 -25.81
N ARG A 74 1.13 -44.57 -25.31
CA ARG A 74 0.40 -43.48 -24.65
C ARG A 74 0.99 -43.19 -23.28
N GLY A 75 1.34 -44.21 -22.50
CA GLY A 75 1.95 -44.05 -21.19
C GLY A 75 3.30 -43.33 -21.26
N LEU A 76 4.19 -43.72 -22.17
CA LEU A 76 5.51 -43.09 -22.32
C LEU A 76 5.39 -41.62 -22.69
N ARG A 77 4.47 -41.30 -23.60
CA ARG A 77 4.24 -39.91 -24.02
C ARG A 77 3.77 -39.03 -22.87
N ILE A 78 2.83 -39.52 -22.05
CA ILE A 78 2.32 -38.76 -20.88
C ILE A 78 3.43 -38.63 -19.84
N LEU A 79 4.16 -39.71 -19.57
CA LEU A 79 5.24 -39.74 -18.58
C LEU A 79 6.33 -38.71 -18.90
N TYR A 80 6.88 -38.69 -20.12
CA TYR A 80 7.91 -37.72 -20.49
C TYR A 80 7.41 -36.28 -20.53
N ALA A 81 6.14 -36.05 -20.89
CA ALA A 81 5.55 -34.72 -20.85
C ALA A 81 5.40 -34.22 -19.41
N ALA A 82 4.93 -35.09 -18.51
CA ALA A 82 4.80 -34.80 -17.09
C ALA A 82 6.17 -34.59 -16.42
N ASP A 83 7.19 -35.39 -16.75
CA ASP A 83 8.57 -35.22 -16.24
C ASP A 83 9.15 -33.85 -16.59
N SER A 84 8.97 -33.43 -17.84
CA SER A 84 9.38 -32.10 -18.31
C SER A 84 8.64 -30.97 -17.58
N LEU A 85 7.32 -31.12 -17.38
CA LEU A 85 6.51 -30.16 -16.63
C LEU A 85 6.95 -30.07 -15.16
N PHE A 86 7.24 -31.20 -14.52
CA PHE A 86 7.72 -31.23 -13.15
C PHE A 86 9.03 -30.47 -13.02
N TYR A 87 10.04 -30.81 -13.84
CA TYR A 87 11.34 -30.16 -13.80
C TYR A 87 11.26 -28.65 -14.06
N ASN A 88 10.45 -28.23 -15.04
CA ASN A 88 10.28 -26.81 -15.32
C ASN A 88 9.71 -26.05 -14.11
N ASN A 89 8.70 -26.61 -13.44
CA ASN A 89 8.12 -25.99 -12.25
C ASN A 89 9.06 -26.04 -11.03
N LEU A 90 9.88 -27.09 -10.91
CA LEU A 90 10.92 -27.15 -9.89
C LEU A 90 11.97 -26.04 -10.06
N GLU A 91 12.38 -25.74 -11.29
CA GLU A 91 13.29 -24.62 -11.57
C GLU A 91 12.64 -23.26 -11.31
N ILE A 92 11.34 -23.10 -11.61
CA ILE A 92 10.58 -21.90 -11.24
C ILE A 92 10.60 -21.73 -9.71
N ALA A 93 10.31 -22.79 -8.94
CA ALA A 93 10.36 -22.75 -7.48
C ALA A 93 11.77 -22.40 -6.95
N LYS A 94 12.83 -23.01 -7.51
CA LYS A 94 14.23 -22.71 -7.13
C LYS A 94 14.63 -21.26 -7.39
N SER A 95 14.17 -20.68 -8.50
CA SER A 95 14.47 -19.29 -8.86
C SER A 95 13.68 -18.25 -8.06
N ASN A 96 12.68 -18.69 -7.30
CA ASN A 96 11.73 -17.83 -6.59
C ASN A 96 11.67 -18.13 -5.08
N ILE A 97 12.83 -18.43 -4.48
CA ILE A 97 12.93 -18.63 -3.02
C ILE A 97 12.76 -17.29 -2.32
N THR A 98 11.68 -17.17 -1.56
CA THR A 98 11.31 -15.94 -0.83
C THR A 98 11.08 -16.18 0.66
N ILE A 99 10.83 -17.42 1.08
CA ILE A 99 10.47 -17.76 2.45
C ILE A 99 11.60 -18.55 3.13
N THR A 100 11.80 -18.27 4.42
CA THR A 100 12.74 -19.05 5.24
C THR A 100 12.26 -20.51 5.34
N GLY A 101 13.15 -21.47 5.03
CA GLY A 101 12.83 -22.90 5.00
C GLY A 101 12.40 -23.43 3.63
N GLU A 102 12.00 -22.56 2.70
CA GLU A 102 11.56 -22.94 1.34
C GLU A 102 12.67 -23.65 0.55
N ALA A 103 13.90 -23.12 0.62
CA ALA A 103 15.07 -23.71 -0.03
C ALA A 103 15.34 -25.16 0.42
N GLN A 104 15.11 -25.48 1.68
CA GLN A 104 15.33 -26.82 2.24
C GLN A 104 14.30 -27.81 1.70
N LEU A 105 13.03 -27.39 1.64
CA LEU A 105 11.95 -28.20 1.07
C LEU A 105 12.16 -28.43 -0.43
N ILE A 106 12.50 -27.39 -1.19
CA ILE A 106 12.77 -27.50 -2.63
C ILE A 106 13.94 -28.45 -2.90
N ASN A 107 15.02 -28.37 -2.11
CA ASN A 107 16.15 -29.28 -2.27
C ASN A 107 15.75 -30.73 -1.93
N SER A 108 14.94 -30.93 -0.88
CA SER A 108 14.38 -32.25 -0.54
C SER A 108 13.53 -32.82 -1.69
N ILE A 109 12.64 -32.01 -2.27
CA ILE A 109 11.83 -32.38 -3.44
C ILE A 109 12.73 -32.74 -4.62
N ASN A 110 13.75 -31.95 -4.92
CA ASN A 110 14.69 -32.20 -6.02
C ASN A 110 15.41 -33.56 -5.88
N VAL A 111 15.86 -33.90 -4.67
CA VAL A 111 16.51 -35.20 -4.39
C VAL A 111 15.51 -36.34 -4.52
N LYS A 112 14.37 -36.25 -3.83
CA LYS A 112 13.31 -37.28 -3.86
C LYS A 112 12.78 -37.53 -5.27
N TYR A 113 12.61 -36.47 -6.06
CA TYR A 113 12.18 -36.59 -7.44
C TYR A 113 13.24 -37.22 -8.34
N SER A 114 14.51 -36.89 -8.15
CA SER A 114 15.60 -37.58 -8.87
C SER A 114 15.64 -39.07 -8.55
N ASP A 115 15.36 -39.46 -7.31
CA ASP A 115 15.29 -40.87 -6.92
C ASP A 115 14.04 -41.55 -7.46
N TYR A 116 12.87 -40.89 -7.40
CA TYR A 116 11.63 -41.34 -8.04
C TYR A 116 11.81 -41.60 -9.54
N LYS A 117 12.48 -40.69 -10.24
CA LYS A 117 12.79 -40.83 -11.67
C LYS A 117 13.62 -42.05 -11.99
N LYS A 118 14.67 -42.32 -11.20
CA LYS A 118 15.50 -43.52 -11.39
C LYS A 118 14.69 -44.82 -11.24
N LEU A 119 13.71 -44.82 -10.34
CA LEU A 119 12.88 -46.00 -10.10
C LEU A 119 12.04 -46.37 -11.32
N TRP A 120 11.47 -45.40 -12.03
CA TRP A 120 10.67 -45.69 -13.22
C TRP A 120 11.47 -45.74 -14.53
N ASP A 121 12.61 -45.06 -14.63
CA ASP A 121 13.43 -45.06 -15.85
C ASP A 121 14.10 -46.42 -16.10
N TYR A 122 14.55 -47.09 -15.03
CA TYR A 122 15.24 -48.38 -15.16
C TYR A 122 14.36 -49.52 -15.75
N PRO A 123 13.14 -49.80 -15.26
CA PRO A 123 12.29 -50.87 -15.78
C PRO A 123 11.55 -50.52 -17.08
N ILE A 124 11.52 -49.26 -17.50
CA ILE A 124 11.06 -48.90 -18.85
C ILE A 124 12.11 -49.27 -19.89
N ASN A 125 13.39 -49.10 -19.56
CA ASN A 125 14.51 -49.38 -20.46
C ASN A 125 15.00 -50.84 -20.40
N ASN A 126 14.48 -51.65 -19.46
CA ASN A 126 14.84 -53.06 -19.28
C ASN A 126 13.56 -53.92 -19.20
N GLU A 127 13.44 -54.99 -20.00
CA GLU A 127 12.25 -55.85 -20.00
C GLU A 127 11.90 -56.39 -18.60
N MET A 128 10.78 -55.92 -18.03
CA MET A 128 10.21 -56.50 -16.81
C MET A 128 9.52 -57.82 -17.11
N LYS A 129 10.09 -58.93 -16.63
CA LYS A 129 9.67 -60.29 -17.00
C LYS A 129 8.50 -60.87 -16.20
N GLN A 130 8.10 -60.34 -15.04
CA GLN A 130 6.90 -60.77 -14.27
C GLN A 130 6.54 -59.82 -13.11
N ASN A 131 5.26 -59.82 -12.67
CA ASN A 131 4.67 -59.07 -11.53
C ASN A 131 4.82 -57.53 -11.54
N LYS A 132 4.49 -56.92 -12.69
CA LYS A 132 4.52 -55.47 -12.94
C LYS A 132 3.76 -54.60 -11.90
N LEU A 133 2.59 -55.05 -11.45
CA LEU A 133 1.77 -54.30 -10.47
C LEU A 133 2.32 -54.39 -9.04
N ASP A 134 2.78 -55.57 -8.61
CA ASP A 134 3.40 -55.72 -7.29
C ASP A 134 4.65 -54.86 -7.17
N TRP A 135 5.46 -54.82 -8.23
CA TRP A 135 6.64 -53.95 -8.30
C TRP A 135 6.25 -52.47 -8.14
N TYR A 136 5.19 -52.01 -8.80
CA TYR A 136 4.71 -50.63 -8.69
C TYR A 136 4.31 -50.28 -7.25
N PHE A 137 3.46 -51.10 -6.61
CA PHE A 137 3.01 -50.81 -5.24
C PHE A 137 4.14 -50.89 -4.21
N GLN A 138 5.12 -51.78 -4.41
CA GLN A 138 6.24 -51.93 -3.48
C GLN A 138 7.34 -50.87 -3.65
N ASN A 139 7.59 -50.40 -4.87
CA ASN A 139 8.76 -49.58 -5.17
C ASN A 139 8.41 -48.15 -5.62
N ILE A 140 7.39 -47.97 -6.45
CA ILE A 140 7.04 -46.66 -7.03
C ILE A 140 6.06 -45.91 -6.14
N HIS A 141 4.97 -46.56 -5.73
CA HIS A 141 3.87 -45.89 -5.05
C HIS A 141 4.30 -45.23 -3.74
N GLN A 142 5.16 -45.90 -2.95
CA GLN A 142 5.69 -45.31 -1.72
C GLN A 142 6.54 -44.05 -2.00
N SER A 143 7.41 -44.10 -3.01
CA SER A 143 8.22 -42.94 -3.39
C SER A 143 7.37 -41.79 -3.93
N PHE A 144 6.28 -42.10 -4.63
CA PHE A 144 5.29 -41.12 -5.07
C PHE A 144 4.63 -40.42 -3.87
N LEU A 145 4.14 -41.18 -2.88
CA LEU A 145 3.51 -40.62 -1.67
C LEU A 145 4.49 -39.76 -0.87
N ASP A 146 5.73 -40.22 -0.69
CA ASP A 146 6.76 -39.49 0.06
C ASP A 146 7.14 -38.17 -0.62
N LEU A 147 7.10 -38.12 -1.95
CA LEU A 147 7.33 -36.90 -2.72
C LEU A 147 6.10 -35.99 -2.68
N MET A 148 4.89 -36.55 -2.79
CA MET A 148 3.62 -35.85 -2.69
C MET A 148 3.53 -35.06 -1.38
N VAL A 149 3.86 -35.70 -0.26
CA VAL A 149 3.89 -35.04 1.06
C VAL A 149 4.87 -33.86 1.08
N SER A 150 6.05 -33.99 0.48
CA SER A 150 7.01 -32.88 0.44
C SER A 150 6.56 -31.71 -0.43
N ILE A 151 5.81 -31.97 -1.50
CA ILE A 151 5.21 -30.91 -2.33
C ILE A 151 4.05 -30.23 -1.57
N ASP A 152 3.26 -31.01 -0.81
CA ASP A 152 2.19 -30.48 0.05
C ASP A 152 2.75 -29.65 1.21
N ASP A 153 3.89 -30.04 1.80
CA ASP A 153 4.61 -29.25 2.80
C ASP A 153 5.09 -27.90 2.22
N LEU A 154 5.64 -27.91 1.00
CA LEU A 154 6.04 -26.68 0.29
C LEU A 154 4.84 -25.79 0.00
N THR A 155 3.72 -26.37 -0.44
CA THR A 155 2.48 -25.63 -0.71
C THR A 155 1.93 -25.01 0.58
N SER A 156 1.89 -25.78 1.67
CA SER A 156 1.42 -25.33 2.97
C SER A 156 2.29 -24.23 3.57
N LEU A 157 3.62 -24.31 3.42
CA LEU A 157 4.53 -23.25 3.85
C LEU A 157 4.22 -21.93 3.13
N ASN A 158 4.05 -21.99 1.82
CA ASN A 158 3.74 -20.83 0.99
C ASN A 158 2.35 -20.25 1.30
N ASP A 159 1.33 -21.09 1.43
CA ASP A 159 -0.06 -20.67 1.74
C ASP A 159 -0.14 -20.00 3.13
N ASN A 160 0.51 -20.58 4.14
CA ASN A 160 0.53 -20.02 5.49
C ASN A 160 1.24 -18.65 5.54
N GLN A 161 2.33 -18.50 4.78
CA GLN A 161 3.04 -17.22 4.69
C GLN A 161 2.22 -16.16 3.94
N LEU A 162 1.52 -16.55 2.87
CA LEU A 162 0.61 -15.65 2.16
C LEU A 162 -0.51 -15.14 3.09
N TYR A 163 -1.11 -16.06 3.87
CA TYR A 163 -2.18 -15.72 4.80
C TYR A 163 -1.69 -14.81 5.95
N SER A 164 -0.55 -15.13 6.57
CA SER A 164 0.02 -14.32 7.66
C SER A 164 0.46 -12.94 7.19
N THR A 165 0.99 -12.84 5.96
CA THR A 165 1.35 -11.57 5.32
C THR A 165 0.12 -10.74 5.02
N ALA A 166 -0.96 -11.34 4.50
CA ALA A 166 -2.22 -10.64 4.27
C ALA A 166 -2.80 -10.07 5.57
N LEU A 167 -2.76 -10.85 6.67
CA LEU A 167 -3.21 -10.39 7.99
C LEU A 167 -2.36 -9.25 8.55
N GLN A 168 -1.03 -9.34 8.53
CA GLN A 168 -0.16 -8.26 9.03
C GLN A 168 -0.31 -6.95 8.25
N ASN A 169 -0.62 -7.03 6.95
CA ASN A 169 -0.85 -5.84 6.14
C ASN A 169 -2.17 -5.12 6.49
N SER A 170 -3.19 -5.85 6.98
CA SER A 170 -4.42 -5.22 7.49
C SER A 170 -4.18 -4.38 8.76
N GLU A 171 -3.29 -4.84 9.65
CA GLU A 171 -2.89 -4.13 10.89
C GLU A 171 -2.05 -2.88 10.61
N ARG A 172 -1.13 -2.93 9.63
CA ARG A 172 -0.29 -1.78 9.25
C ARG A 172 -1.09 -0.64 8.60
N SER A 173 -2.16 -0.98 7.88
CA SER A 173 -3.06 -0.01 7.24
C SER A 173 -3.65 1.00 8.25
N ARG A 174 -3.88 0.58 9.51
CA ARG A 174 -4.41 1.47 10.55
C ARG A 174 -3.38 2.47 11.11
N ARG A 175 -2.10 2.10 11.16
CA ARG A 175 -1.03 2.98 11.70
C ARG A 175 -0.54 4.00 10.68
N ALA A 176 -0.55 3.65 9.39
CA ALA A 176 -0.15 4.54 8.31
C ALA A 176 -1.08 5.73 8.07
N LEU A 177 -2.34 5.64 8.49
CA LEU A 177 -3.28 6.75 8.37
C LEU A 177 -3.09 7.82 9.45
N MET A 178 -2.42 7.51 10.58
CA MET A 178 -2.33 8.41 11.72
C MET A 178 -1.63 9.75 11.41
N PRO A 179 -0.47 9.81 10.72
CA PRO A 179 0.17 11.08 10.38
C PRO A 179 -0.71 11.98 9.50
N GLY A 180 -1.41 11.38 8.53
CA GLY A 180 -2.34 12.09 7.64
C GLY A 180 -3.55 12.67 8.39
N VAL A 181 -4.13 11.89 9.31
CA VAL A 181 -5.24 12.35 10.16
C VAL A 181 -4.81 13.50 11.08
N ILE A 182 -3.63 13.41 11.71
CA ILE A 182 -3.09 14.48 12.56
C ILE A 182 -2.87 15.76 11.74
N ALA A 183 -2.30 15.65 10.54
CA ALA A 183 -2.09 16.79 9.65
C ALA A 183 -3.42 17.44 9.24
N LEU A 184 -4.46 16.65 8.97
CA LEU A 184 -5.80 17.15 8.63
C LEU A 184 -6.43 17.90 9.81
N ILE A 185 -6.37 17.34 11.02
CA ILE A 185 -6.86 18.00 12.24
C ILE A 185 -6.12 19.33 12.45
N ALA A 186 -4.79 19.33 12.32
CA ALA A 186 -3.99 20.54 12.46
C ALA A 186 -4.38 21.63 11.43
N ALA A 187 -4.64 21.25 10.17
CA ALA A 187 -5.09 22.17 9.13
C ALA A 187 -6.46 22.78 9.45
N VAL A 188 -7.40 21.98 9.98
CA VAL A 188 -8.73 22.46 10.41
C VAL A 188 -8.60 23.46 11.56
N VAL A 189 -7.81 23.12 12.60
CA VAL A 189 -7.56 24.03 13.73
C VAL A 189 -6.91 25.33 13.25
N PHE A 190 -5.94 25.24 12.34
CA PHE A 190 -5.31 26.43 11.77
C PHE A 190 -6.31 27.29 11.00
N ALA A 191 -7.22 26.70 10.21
CA ALA A 191 -8.24 27.44 9.48
C ALA A 191 -9.17 28.20 10.44
N PHE A 192 -9.57 27.61 11.56
CA PHE A 192 -10.36 28.29 12.60
C PHE A 192 -9.59 29.44 13.24
N LEU A 193 -8.33 29.23 13.61
CA LEU A 193 -7.48 30.29 14.18
C LEU A 193 -7.25 31.44 13.19
N PHE A 194 -7.00 31.12 11.92
CA PHE A 194 -6.84 32.10 10.88
C PHE A 194 -8.11 32.93 10.67
N ASN A 195 -9.27 32.28 10.62
CA ASN A 195 -10.56 32.97 10.53
C ASN A 195 -10.79 33.89 11.75
N TYR A 196 -10.50 33.40 12.95
CA TYR A 196 -10.58 34.19 14.18
C TYR A 196 -9.70 35.44 14.13
N PHE A 197 -8.44 35.31 13.69
CA PHE A 197 -7.53 36.45 13.58
C PHE A 197 -7.96 37.46 12.50
N ILE A 198 -8.49 37.00 11.36
CA ILE A 198 -9.06 37.89 10.35
C ILE A 198 -10.26 38.67 10.92
N ASN A 199 -11.13 38.00 11.66
CA ASN A 199 -12.25 38.66 12.30
C ASN A 199 -11.77 39.72 13.31
N LEU A 200 -10.83 39.36 14.19
CA LEU A 200 -10.33 40.21 15.25
C LEU A 200 -9.54 41.42 14.73
N TYR A 201 -8.63 41.22 13.77
CA TYR A 201 -7.69 42.27 13.33
C TYR A 201 -8.12 43.00 12.05
N VAL A 202 -9.11 42.50 11.32
CA VAL A 202 -9.56 43.12 10.06
C VAL A 202 -11.03 43.51 10.13
N VAL A 203 -11.92 42.55 10.39
CA VAL A 203 -13.37 42.78 10.31
C VAL A 203 -13.86 43.69 11.44
N ASN A 204 -13.50 43.40 12.69
CA ASN A 204 -13.97 44.18 13.85
C ASN A 204 -13.51 45.64 13.80
N PRO A 205 -12.24 45.96 13.49
CA PRO A 205 -11.82 47.34 13.32
C PRO A 205 -12.56 48.10 12.21
N ILE A 206 -12.83 47.45 11.06
CA ILE A 206 -13.59 48.06 9.97
C ILE A 206 -15.03 48.36 10.42
N LEU A 207 -15.66 47.42 11.14
CA LEU A 207 -17.01 47.62 11.67
C LEU A 207 -17.05 48.75 12.70
N GLU A 208 -16.07 48.84 13.61
CA GLU A 208 -15.99 49.90 14.60
C GLU A 208 -15.74 51.28 13.97
N ILE A 209 -14.83 51.39 13.00
CA ILE A 209 -14.64 52.62 12.21
C ILE A 209 -15.98 53.03 11.57
N THR A 210 -16.65 52.09 10.90
CA THR A 210 -17.91 52.35 10.20
C THR A 210 -19.01 52.84 11.15
N LYS A 211 -19.15 52.21 12.32
CA LYS A 211 -20.10 52.62 13.36
C LYS A 211 -19.80 54.02 13.87
N ARG A 212 -18.54 54.34 14.15
CA ARG A 212 -18.13 55.65 14.69
C ARG A 212 -18.29 56.77 13.65
N ILE A 213 -17.97 56.53 12.37
CA ILE A 213 -18.26 57.47 11.29
C ILE A 213 -19.77 57.74 11.20
N ASN A 214 -20.60 56.70 11.24
CA ASN A 214 -22.06 56.88 11.19
C ASN A 214 -22.59 57.71 12.37
N LYS A 215 -22.02 57.53 13.57
CA LYS A 215 -22.33 58.37 14.74
C LYS A 215 -21.86 59.81 14.55
N PHE A 216 -20.66 60.03 14.02
CA PHE A 216 -20.18 61.37 13.69
C PHE A 216 -21.12 62.08 12.69
N MET A 217 -21.57 61.38 11.64
CA MET A 217 -22.48 61.97 10.64
C MET A 217 -23.88 62.28 11.19
N LYS A 218 -24.45 61.43 12.06
CA LYS A 218 -25.82 61.61 12.59
C LYS A 218 -25.89 62.50 13.83
N GLU A 219 -24.98 62.29 14.76
CA GLU A 219 -25.06 62.80 16.13
C GLU A 219 -23.91 63.78 16.44
N ARG A 220 -22.99 64.03 15.48
CA ARG A 220 -21.83 64.92 15.62
C ARG A 220 -20.89 64.56 16.79
N VAL A 221 -20.91 63.32 17.24
CA VAL A 221 -20.00 62.81 18.26
C VAL A 221 -18.58 62.76 17.69
N PRO A 222 -17.55 63.27 18.39
CA PRO A 222 -16.17 63.24 17.93
C PRO A 222 -15.72 61.82 17.57
N PHE A 223 -15.14 61.67 16.38
CA PHE A 223 -14.49 60.43 15.99
C PHE A 223 -13.16 60.35 16.74
N ASP A 224 -13.12 59.51 17.77
CA ASP A 224 -11.90 59.16 18.50
C ASP A 224 -11.78 57.64 18.45
N TYR A 225 -10.95 57.11 17.56
CA TYR A 225 -10.67 55.68 17.49
C TYR A 225 -9.18 55.45 17.31
N GLN A 226 -8.56 54.84 18.31
CA GLN A 226 -7.18 54.37 18.26
C GLN A 226 -7.15 52.87 18.01
N ILE A 227 -6.36 52.46 17.03
CA ILE A 227 -6.18 51.06 16.64
C ILE A 227 -4.75 50.66 16.98
N ASP A 228 -4.58 49.57 17.72
CA ASP A 228 -3.25 49.06 18.10
C ASP A 228 -2.48 48.37 16.95
N THR A 229 -3.09 48.21 15.77
CA THR A 229 -2.44 47.66 14.58
C THR A 229 -1.59 48.72 13.88
N LYS A 230 -0.47 48.32 13.27
CA LYS A 230 0.43 49.21 12.48
C LYS A 230 0.25 49.03 10.96
N ASP A 231 -0.94 48.65 10.53
CA ASP A 231 -1.26 48.37 9.12
C ASP A 231 -2.19 49.43 8.52
N GLU A 232 -2.65 49.19 7.30
CA GLU A 232 -3.48 50.09 6.51
C GLU A 232 -4.78 50.48 7.21
N ILE A 233 -5.27 49.66 8.14
CA ILE A 233 -6.47 49.98 8.92
C ILE A 233 -6.18 51.10 9.93
N SER A 234 -5.03 51.07 10.62
CA SER A 234 -4.62 52.19 11.49
C SER A 234 -4.43 53.48 10.69
N LYS A 235 -3.76 53.40 9.53
CA LYS A 235 -3.61 54.58 8.65
C LYS A 235 -4.96 55.15 8.21
N LEU A 236 -5.94 54.29 7.94
CA LEU A 236 -7.30 54.73 7.60
C LEU A 236 -7.97 55.43 8.79
N ALA A 237 -7.87 54.86 9.98
CA ALA A 237 -8.41 55.47 11.21
C ALA A 237 -7.76 56.82 11.52
N ASP A 238 -6.44 56.94 11.40
CA ASP A 238 -5.70 58.19 11.60
C ASP A 238 -6.14 59.27 10.60
N THR A 239 -6.27 58.90 9.33
CA THR A 239 -6.72 59.81 8.27
C THR A 239 -8.16 60.29 8.53
N LEU A 240 -9.03 59.40 9.01
CA LEU A 240 -10.41 59.74 9.37
C LEU A 240 -10.50 60.62 10.63
N ASN A 241 -9.67 60.38 11.64
CA ASN A 241 -9.54 61.24 12.83
C ASN A 241 -9.21 62.68 12.40
N ILE A 242 -8.22 62.85 11.51
CA ILE A 242 -7.81 64.16 10.99
C ILE A 242 -8.94 64.82 10.18
N LEU A 243 -9.63 64.07 9.32
CA LEU A 243 -10.74 64.61 8.53
C LEU A 243 -11.90 65.08 9.42
N CYS A 244 -12.29 64.27 10.41
CA CYS A 244 -13.40 64.59 11.31
C CYS A 244 -13.05 65.78 12.22
N SER A 245 -11.80 65.89 12.68
CA SER A 245 -11.37 67.02 13.51
C SER A 245 -11.35 68.34 12.72
N HIS A 246 -10.90 68.33 11.46
CA HIS A 246 -10.97 69.51 10.60
C HIS A 246 -12.41 69.95 10.33
N LEU A 247 -13.32 69.01 10.07
CA LEU A 247 -14.74 69.32 9.84
C LEU A 247 -15.42 69.96 11.06
N ILE A 248 -15.07 69.52 12.28
CA ILE A 248 -15.56 70.16 13.52
C ILE A 248 -14.98 71.57 13.64
N ALA A 249 -13.68 71.74 13.40
CA ALA A 249 -13.00 73.04 13.53
C ALA A 249 -13.54 74.11 12.56
N ASP A 250 -13.84 73.72 11.32
CA ASP A 250 -14.36 74.61 10.28
C ASP A 250 -15.81 75.06 10.57
N GLU A 251 -16.62 74.19 11.19
CA GLU A 251 -17.97 74.56 11.66
C GLU A 251 -17.92 75.51 12.88
N THR A 252 -16.92 75.38 13.77
CA THR A 252 -16.77 76.28 14.93
C THR A 252 -16.23 77.68 14.62
N GLN A 253 -15.69 77.91 13.42
CA GLN A 253 -15.22 79.22 12.97
C GLN A 253 -16.28 80.03 12.19
N LYS A 254 -17.46 79.44 11.92
CA LYS A 254 -18.64 80.12 11.36
C LYS A 254 -19.59 80.58 12.45
#